data_AF-A0A842ZS51-F1
#
_entry.id   AF-A0A842ZS51-F1
#
_cell.length_a   1.000
_cell.length_b   1.000
_cell.length_c   1.000
_cell.angle_alpha   90.00
_cell.angle_beta   90.00
_cell.angle_gamma   90.00
#
_symmetry.space_group_name_H-M   'P 1'
#
loop_
_entity.id
_entity.type
_entity.pdbx_description
1 polymer ?
#
loop_
_entity_poly.entity_id
_entity_poly.type
_entity_poly.pdbx_seq_one_letter_code
_entity_poly.pdbx_strand_id
1 'polypeptide(L)'
;MRTIVTTERDRESFIEKVRAFPLGKKQFVAEFKVYRKVRSLKANKLYWLWLRCIKDETGNDEETLHTYFKNNHLSWSLKTVFDKEVTMTPSTKNLDSKQFSEYLEKVKIEMLEQGIFLPNPDDKGWDEFYTRYGLN
;
A
#
# COMPACT_ATOMS: atom_id res chain seq x y z
N MET A 1 10.24 15.78 -7.66
CA MET A 1 10.55 15.65 -6.22
C MET A 1 9.35 16.09 -5.43
N ARG A 2 8.93 15.34 -4.40
CA ARG A 2 7.87 15.75 -3.47
C ARG A 2 8.46 15.71 -2.05
N THR A 3 8.38 16.83 -1.35
CA THR A 3 8.85 16.96 0.05
C THR A 3 7.73 17.61 0.85
N ILE A 4 7.41 17.04 2.00
CA ILE A 4 6.46 17.64 2.94
C ILE A 4 7.28 18.45 3.93
N VAL A 5 6.93 19.72 4.08
CA VAL A 5 7.66 20.65 4.94
C VAL A 5 6.69 21.08 6.05
N THR A 6 6.91 20.57 7.26
CA THR A 6 6.08 20.90 8.44
C THR A 6 6.89 21.57 9.54
N THR A 7 8.21 21.37 9.56
CA THR A 7 9.12 21.98 10.54
C THR A 7 10.23 22.79 9.87
N GLU A 8 10.93 23.60 10.67
CA GLU A 8 12.09 24.38 10.23
C GLU A 8 13.21 23.47 9.68
N ARG A 9 13.42 22.32 10.32
CA ARG A 9 14.40 21.32 9.88
C ARG A 9 14.04 20.72 8.51
N ASP A 10 12.75 20.46 8.27
CA ASP A 10 12.30 19.98 6.95
C ASP A 10 12.52 21.03 5.87
N ARG A 11 12.37 22.31 6.23
CA ARG A 11 12.63 23.43 5.32
C ARG A 11 14.10 23.49 4.93
N GLU A 12 15.01 23.39 5.90
CA GLU A 12 16.46 23.34 5.64
C GLU A 12 16.82 22.16 4.73
N SER A 13 16.35 20.95 5.05
CA SER A 13 16.60 19.76 4.22
C SER A 13 16.02 19.87 2.81
N PHE A 14 14.83 20.48 2.67
CA PHE A 14 14.25 20.76 1.37
C PHE A 14 15.12 21.71 0.54
N ILE A 15 15.63 22.79 1.14
CA ILE A 15 16.53 23.75 0.47
C ILE A 15 17.79 23.05 -0.03
N GLU A 16 18.40 22.17 0.77
CA GLU A 16 19.56 21.39 0.33
C GLU A 16 19.25 20.51 -0.89
N LYS A 17 18.11 19.81 -0.86
CA LYS A 17 17.66 18.99 -2.01
C LYS A 17 17.41 19.82 -3.26
N VAL A 18 16.83 21.02 -3.11
CA VAL A 18 16.61 21.95 -4.23
C VAL A 18 17.95 22.45 -4.79
N ARG A 19 18.92 22.78 -3.94
CA ARG A 19 20.27 23.20 -4.38
C ARG A 19 21.01 22.10 -5.13
N ALA A 20 20.87 20.85 -4.68
CA ALA A 20 21.48 19.69 -5.33
C ALA A 20 20.70 19.21 -6.58
N PHE A 21 19.53 19.81 -6.88
CA PHE A 21 18.71 19.36 -7.99
C PHE A 21 19.37 19.69 -9.34
N PRO A 22 19.60 18.71 -10.22
CA PRO A 22 20.34 18.93 -11.47
C PRO A 22 19.53 19.78 -12.44
N LEU A 23 19.99 21.01 -12.66
CA LEU A 23 19.48 21.88 -13.70
C LEU A 23 20.25 21.63 -14.99
N GLY A 24 19.52 21.39 -16.08
CA GLY A 24 20.09 21.10 -17.39
C GLY A 24 19.25 21.71 -18.51
N LYS A 25 19.21 21.08 -19.68
CA LYS A 25 18.44 21.58 -20.84
C LYS A 25 16.91 21.52 -20.66
N LYS A 26 16.42 20.82 -19.65
CA LYS A 26 14.98 20.66 -19.37
C LYS A 26 14.51 21.75 -18.40
N GLN A 27 13.31 22.25 -18.63
CA GLN A 27 12.63 23.16 -17.71
C GLN A 27 11.80 22.38 -16.70
N PHE A 28 11.72 22.87 -15.48
CA PHE A 28 10.98 22.25 -14.38
C PHE A 28 10.10 23.29 -13.71
N VAL A 29 8.90 22.89 -13.28
CA VAL A 29 7.98 23.70 -12.50
C VAL A 29 8.04 23.24 -11.04
N ALA A 30 8.26 24.18 -10.12
CA ALA A 30 8.14 23.93 -8.68
C ALA A 30 6.77 24.45 -8.22
N GLU A 31 6.03 23.62 -7.47
CA GLU A 31 4.69 23.94 -7.00
C GLU A 31 4.58 23.65 -5.50
N PHE A 32 4.09 24.64 -4.74
CA PHE A 32 3.73 24.46 -3.34
C PHE A 32 2.23 24.14 -3.25
N LYS A 33 1.91 22.99 -2.64
CA LYS A 33 0.52 22.58 -2.35
C LYS A 33 0.33 22.49 -0.86
N VAL A 34 -0.85 22.89 -0.40
CA VAL A 34 -1.28 22.63 0.98
C VAL A 34 -1.27 21.12 1.19
N TYR A 35 -0.42 20.65 2.10
CA TYR A 35 -0.43 19.26 2.51
C TYR A 35 -1.70 19.00 3.32
N ARG A 36 -2.54 18.10 2.82
CA ARG A 36 -3.63 17.50 3.60
C ARG A 36 -3.25 16.05 3.82
N LYS A 37 -3.19 15.62 5.09
CA LYS A 37 -3.09 14.20 5.41
C LYS A 37 -4.22 13.50 4.66
N VAL A 38 -3.89 12.48 3.89
CA VAL A 38 -4.90 11.70 3.17
C VAL A 38 -5.82 11.12 4.23
N ARG A 39 -7.05 11.64 4.34
CA ARG A 39 -8.05 11.07 5.27
C ARG A 39 -8.26 9.61 4.89
N SER A 40 -8.35 8.73 5.90
CA SER A 40 -8.75 7.32 5.84
C SER A 40 -8.72 6.75 4.42
N LEU A 41 -7.57 6.19 4.03
CA LEU A 41 -7.51 5.40 2.82
C LEU A 41 -8.44 4.19 3.04
N LYS A 42 -9.42 3.98 2.15
CA LYS A 42 -10.28 2.79 2.24
C LYS A 42 -9.39 1.55 2.29
N ALA A 43 -9.66 0.62 3.21
CA ALA A 43 -8.84 -0.57 3.43
C ALA A 43 -8.53 -1.34 2.14
N ASN A 44 -9.50 -1.45 1.22
CA ASN A 44 -9.26 -2.06 -0.09
C ASN A 44 -8.18 -1.32 -0.91
N LYS A 45 -8.17 0.01 -0.90
CA LYS A 45 -7.14 0.77 -1.61
C LYS A 45 -5.76 0.62 -0.95
N LEU A 46 -5.71 0.52 0.38
CA LEU A 46 -4.48 0.22 1.13
C LEU A 46 -3.89 -1.13 0.71
N TYR A 47 -4.75 -2.14 0.62
CA TYR A 47 -4.38 -3.48 0.20
C TYR A 47 -3.68 -3.51 -1.16
N TRP A 48 -4.29 -2.90 -2.18
CA TRP A 48 -3.69 -2.85 -3.52
C TRP A 48 -2.37 -2.07 -3.56
N LEU A 49 -2.19 -1.07 -2.68
CA LEU A 49 -0.89 -0.41 -2.54
C LEU A 49 0.17 -1.35 -1.99
N TRP A 50 -0.17 -2.17 -1.01
CA TRP A 50 0.74 -3.18 -0.48
C TRP A 50 1.11 -4.21 -1.56
N LEU A 51 0.16 -4.66 -2.37
CA LEU A 51 0.45 -5.60 -3.45
C LEU A 51 1.44 -5.03 -4.47
N ARG A 52 1.36 -3.74 -4.81
CA ARG A 52 2.35 -3.06 -5.66
C ARG A 52 3.73 -3.03 -5.04
N CYS A 53 3.80 -2.75 -3.73
CA CYS A 53 5.06 -2.81 -3.00
C CYS A 53 5.67 -4.21 -3.06
N ILE A 54 4.88 -5.25 -2.79
CA ILE A 54 5.36 -6.64 -2.80
C ILE A 54 5.76 -7.05 -4.22
N LYS A 55 5.04 -6.59 -5.25
CA LYS A 55 5.42 -6.79 -6.66
C LYS A 55 6.78 -6.19 -6.98
N ASP A 56 7.05 -4.96 -6.55
CA ASP A 56 8.36 -4.32 -6.74
C ASP A 56 9.48 -5.10 -6.05
N GLU A 57 9.23 -5.64 -4.85
CA GLU A 57 10.23 -6.38 -4.07
C GLU A 57 10.44 -7.83 -4.55
N THR A 58 9.40 -8.49 -5.08
CA THR A 58 9.42 -9.93 -5.39
C THR A 58 9.29 -10.27 -6.87
N GLY A 59 8.86 -9.33 -7.72
CA GLY A 59 8.57 -9.54 -9.14
C GLY A 59 7.24 -10.27 -9.43
N ASN A 60 6.47 -10.65 -8.41
CA ASN A 60 5.19 -11.33 -8.60
C ASN A 60 4.08 -10.36 -8.98
N ASP A 61 3.17 -10.79 -9.87
CA ASP A 61 2.05 -9.95 -10.29
C ASP A 61 1.02 -9.73 -9.15
N GLU A 62 0.38 -8.55 -9.14
CA GLU A 62 -0.60 -8.14 -8.13
C GLU A 62 -1.78 -9.12 -8.03
N GLU A 63 -2.29 -9.64 -9.15
CA GLU A 63 -3.42 -10.60 -9.15
C GLU A 63 -3.00 -11.97 -8.61
N THR A 64 -1.75 -12.36 -8.88
CA THR A 64 -1.17 -13.61 -8.36
C THR A 64 -0.99 -13.51 -6.85
N LEU A 65 -0.41 -12.40 -6.38
CA LEU A 65 -0.28 -12.10 -4.95
C LEU A 65 -1.65 -12.03 -4.27
N HIS A 66 -2.64 -11.40 -4.92
CA HIS A 66 -3.99 -11.34 -4.40
C HIS A 66 -4.58 -12.74 -4.17
N THR A 67 -4.44 -13.61 -5.17
CA THR A 67 -4.92 -15.00 -5.10
C THR A 67 -4.20 -15.79 -4.02
N TYR A 68 -2.87 -15.65 -3.93
CA TYR A 68 -2.04 -16.30 -2.91
C TYR A 68 -2.50 -15.92 -1.49
N PHE A 69 -2.55 -14.62 -1.16
CA PHE A 69 -2.94 -14.18 0.18
C PHE A 69 -4.36 -14.58 0.53
N LYS A 70 -5.28 -14.53 -0.43
CA LYS A 70 -6.66 -14.96 -0.24
C LYS A 70 -6.75 -16.44 0.15
N ASN A 71 -6.00 -17.30 -0.55
CA ASN A 71 -5.99 -18.74 -0.29
C ASN A 71 -5.32 -19.09 1.05
N ASN A 72 -4.32 -18.30 1.47
CA ASN A 72 -3.56 -18.58 2.69
C ASN A 72 -4.19 -18.01 3.96
N HIS A 73 -4.85 -16.85 3.89
CA HIS A 73 -5.29 -16.14 5.09
C HIS A 73 -6.81 -16.13 5.31
N LEU A 74 -7.59 -16.51 4.30
CA LEU A 74 -9.04 -16.68 4.44
C LEU A 74 -9.39 -18.15 4.58
N SER A 75 -10.18 -18.47 5.60
CA SER A 75 -10.70 -19.82 5.81
C SER A 75 -11.66 -20.22 4.68
N TRP A 76 -11.52 -21.45 4.19
CA TRP A 76 -12.42 -22.02 3.20
C TRP A 76 -13.85 -22.08 3.76
N SER A 77 -14.83 -21.74 2.93
CA SER A 77 -16.25 -21.91 3.26
C SER A 77 -16.81 -23.12 2.53
N LEU A 78 -17.52 -24.00 3.25
CA LEU A 78 -18.32 -25.06 2.64
C LEU A 78 -19.58 -24.41 2.07
N LYS A 79 -19.83 -24.65 0.78
CA LYS A 79 -21.07 -24.24 0.11
C LYS A 79 -21.69 -25.43 -0.59
N THR A 80 -23.00 -25.54 -0.50
CA THR A 80 -23.77 -26.53 -1.26
C THR A 80 -24.04 -25.99 -2.66
N VAL A 81 -23.60 -26.71 -3.68
CA VAL A 81 -23.85 -26.41 -5.10
C VAL A 81 -24.35 -27.69 -5.76
N PHE A 82 -25.57 -27.66 -6.31
CA PHE A 82 -26.23 -28.85 -6.86
C PHE A 82 -26.25 -30.05 -5.88
N ASP A 83 -26.66 -29.80 -4.63
CA ASP A 83 -26.72 -30.79 -3.55
C ASP A 83 -25.39 -31.50 -3.22
N LYS A 84 -24.26 -30.90 -3.64
CA LYS A 84 -22.91 -31.35 -3.30
C LYS A 84 -22.21 -30.28 -2.48
N GLU A 85 -21.54 -30.70 -1.41
CA GLU A 85 -20.67 -29.81 -0.63
C GLU A 85 -19.38 -29.53 -1.41
N VAL A 86 -19.12 -28.25 -1.66
CA VAL A 86 -17.92 -27.76 -2.36
C VAL A 86 -17.18 -26.79 -1.45
N THR A 87 -15.89 -27.00 -1.27
CA THR A 87 -15.00 -26.05 -0.59
C THR A 87 -14.69 -24.89 -1.53
N MET A 88 -15.12 -23.69 -1.15
CA MET A 88 -14.84 -22.47 -1.90
C MET A 88 -13.98 -21.50 -1.08
N THR A 89 -12.93 -20.96 -1.69
CA THR A 89 -12.20 -19.84 -1.10
C THR A 89 -13.11 -18.61 -1.09
N PRO A 90 -13.28 -17.92 0.05
CA PRO A 90 -14.11 -16.72 0.10
C PRO A 90 -13.56 -15.65 -0.84
N SER A 91 -14.46 -14.96 -1.53
CA SER A 91 -14.11 -13.71 -2.20
C SER A 91 -13.92 -12.62 -1.16
N THR A 92 -12.84 -11.84 -1.26
CA THR A 92 -12.63 -10.65 -0.42
C THR A 92 -13.77 -9.64 -0.54
N LYS A 93 -14.54 -9.68 -1.63
CA LYS A 93 -15.73 -8.84 -1.84
C LYS A 93 -16.87 -9.13 -0.84
N ASN A 94 -16.89 -10.31 -0.22
CA ASN A 94 -17.93 -10.72 0.71
C ASN A 94 -17.53 -10.53 2.18
N LEU A 95 -16.31 -10.05 2.44
CA LEU A 95 -15.83 -9.80 3.80
C LEU A 95 -16.43 -8.50 4.33
N ASP A 96 -16.84 -8.52 5.60
CA ASP A 96 -17.17 -7.28 6.29
C ASP A 96 -15.90 -6.48 6.65
N SER A 97 -16.09 -5.26 7.15
CA SER A 97 -14.96 -4.37 7.46
C SER A 97 -14.02 -4.92 8.52
N LYS A 98 -14.52 -5.70 9.49
CA LYS A 98 -13.71 -6.30 10.55
C LYS A 98 -12.90 -7.46 9.98
N GLN A 99 -13.56 -8.38 9.27
CA GLN A 99 -12.91 -9.51 8.61
C GLN A 99 -11.84 -9.07 7.62
N PHE A 100 -12.10 -8.02 6.84
CA PHE A 100 -11.12 -7.48 5.91
C PHE A 100 -9.92 -6.84 6.64
N SER A 101 -10.15 -6.19 7.79
CA SER A 101 -9.06 -5.63 8.61
C SER A 101 -8.17 -6.73 9.21
N GLU A 102 -8.77 -7.80 9.71
CA GLU A 102 -8.04 -8.98 10.20
C GLU A 102 -7.23 -9.67 9.08
N TYR A 103 -7.80 -9.72 7.87
CA TYR A 103 -7.09 -10.21 6.69
C TYR A 103 -5.86 -9.36 6.36
N LEU A 104 -5.97 -8.03 6.38
CA LEU A 104 -4.84 -7.13 6.15
C LEU A 104 -3.72 -7.32 7.19
N GLU A 105 -4.08 -7.50 8.46
CA GLU A 105 -3.08 -7.70 9.50
C GLU A 105 -2.27 -9.00 9.28
N LYS A 106 -2.92 -10.08 8.85
CA LYS A 106 -2.22 -11.34 8.51
C LYS A 106 -1.24 -11.15 7.35
N VAL A 107 -1.65 -10.45 6.29
CA VAL A 107 -0.77 -10.12 5.16
C VAL A 107 0.42 -9.28 5.62
N LYS A 108 0.18 -8.28 6.48
CA LYS A 108 1.22 -7.42 7.04
C LYS A 108 2.24 -8.21 7.85
N ILE A 109 1.80 -9.13 8.70
CA ILE A 109 2.68 -9.99 9.51
C ILE A 109 3.52 -10.89 8.60
N GLU A 110 2.92 -11.59 7.62
CA GLU A 110 3.67 -12.48 6.73
C GLU A 110 4.75 -11.71 5.94
N MET A 111 4.44 -10.51 5.45
CA MET A 111 5.42 -9.70 4.72
C MET A 111 6.53 -9.17 5.64
N LEU A 112 6.19 -8.80 6.88
CA LEU A 112 7.19 -8.39 7.85
C LEU A 112 8.17 -9.51 8.18
N GLU A 113 7.70 -10.76 8.29
CA GLU A 113 8.55 -11.94 8.46
C GLU A 113 9.51 -12.17 7.28
N GLN A 114 9.10 -11.78 6.07
CA GLN A 114 9.94 -11.79 4.87
C GLN A 114 10.85 -10.55 4.74
N GLY A 115 10.82 -9.64 5.71
CA GLY A 115 11.60 -8.40 5.71
C GLY A 115 11.00 -7.26 4.87
N ILE A 116 9.76 -7.40 4.41
CA ILE A 116 9.05 -6.39 3.62
C ILE A 116 8.12 -5.59 4.53
N PHE A 117 8.40 -4.30 4.69
CA PHE A 117 7.60 -3.41 5.54
C PHE A 117 6.40 -2.82 4.79
N LEU A 118 5.18 -3.08 5.30
CA LEU A 118 3.92 -2.56 4.76
C LEU A 118 3.31 -1.50 5.68
N PRO A 119 3.55 -0.19 5.44
CA PRO A 119 3.07 0.87 6.31
C PRO A 119 1.56 1.13 6.19
N ASN A 120 0.96 1.52 7.31
CA ASN A 120 -0.36 2.12 7.39
C ASN A 120 -0.29 3.65 7.22
N PRO A 121 -1.43 4.34 6.94
CA PRO A 121 -1.50 5.80 6.84
C PRO A 121 -0.97 6.62 8.01
N ASP A 122 -0.93 6.02 9.20
CA ASP A 122 -0.45 6.66 10.43
C ASP A 122 0.99 6.27 10.78
N ASP A 123 1.61 5.35 10.03
CA ASP A 123 2.98 4.89 10.27
C ASP A 123 4.01 5.90 9.71
N LYS A 124 5.19 5.94 10.36
CA LYS A 124 6.33 6.70 9.86
C LYS A 124 6.78 6.10 8.52
N GLY A 125 7.00 6.95 7.51
CA GLY A 125 7.36 6.52 6.15
C GLY A 125 6.16 6.36 5.21
N TRP A 126 4.92 6.54 5.70
CA TRP A 126 3.73 6.49 4.85
C TRP A 126 3.79 7.43 3.64
N ASP A 127 4.25 8.67 3.82
CA ASP A 127 4.26 9.66 2.74
C ASP A 127 5.20 9.26 1.59
N GLU A 128 6.35 8.67 1.90
CA GLU A 128 7.30 8.15 0.92
C GLU A 128 6.73 6.94 0.20
N PHE A 129 6.19 5.98 0.97
CA PHE A 129 5.50 4.80 0.45
C PHE A 129 4.35 5.17 -0.49
N TYR A 130 3.46 6.06 -0.06
CA TYR A 130 2.31 6.50 -0.84
C TYR A 130 2.72 7.31 -2.07
N THR A 131 3.80 8.08 -2.00
CA THR A 131 4.32 8.78 -3.18
C THR A 131 4.86 7.81 -4.23
N ARG A 132 5.46 6.69 -3.80
CA ARG A 132 5.98 5.67 -4.70
C ARG A 132 4.87 4.82 -5.35
N TYR A 133 3.90 4.34 -4.56
CA TYR A 133 2.92 3.35 -5.02
C TYR A 133 1.50 3.90 -5.25
N GLY A 134 1.21 5.10 -4.71
CA GLY A 134 -0.11 5.72 -4.66
C GLY A 134 -0.56 6.47 -5.91
N LEU A 135 0.32 6.64 -6.89
CA LEU A 135 0.06 7.34 -8.15
C LEU A 135 0.19 6.36 -9.32
N ASN A 136 -0.92 5.71 -9.68
CA ASN A 136 -1.17 5.24 -11.04
C ASN A 136 -2.30 6.09 -11.61
#